data_AF-A0A8S2IK55-F1
#
_entry.id   AF-A0A8S2IK55-F1
#
_cell.length_a   1.000
_cell.length_b   1.000
_cell.length_c   1.000
_cell.angle_alpha   90.00
_cell.angle_beta   90.00
_cell.angle_gamma   90.00
#
_symmetry.space_group_name_H-M   'P 1'
#
loop_
_entity.id
_entity.type
_entity.pdbx_description
1 polymer ?
#
loop_
_entity_poly.entity_id
_entity_poly.type
_entity_poly.pdbx_seq_one_letter_code
_entity_poly.pdbx_strand_id
1 'polypeptide(L)'
;MSQSLMRAPGDIVNEVYSQNIPSITKMCHDAGDDPSPFIEEAKRELQKMVTEMIAEDGALLERKLAELAPIRARFESLYHELHPDKTCPQYGNTLPVLHALRMYVDEHRKLKEEHEKLLQREPDIRREERQLCNELNERTLQIDNSNFNSKQLVTQISLLSEHITELREEKTKRINHLSEIIRILHEYEEIYGWKRPSIETMVGRLLALGLIQIDQYTLTKEALELVDKEFTEITGQVQKAEACFEQSHKKLLTLMRKHQSLIPNAKAVAVTTTKQCRISKLPDLISEVDRYTEHAMEKLTNDIIKARERIHVILNKLSVGDITNNSKYAILFTNDFTEDVYFMHEELVQELEAQYEVNRSMYEQIETWNELFLEFQEYEKNASDPQRFHRRGYSALAEERTRKKLEASLRECELLLRKLANEFIEKNNGQPFIMSANGKEIVDYIAQRKDDYVKAKERERETSKAAHQTSAGTIVRRTPLTIKQITGTTPSAHSKRIFLS
;
A
#
# COMPACT_ATOMS: atom_id res chain seq x y z
N MET A 1 -50.33 52.45 53.97
CA MET A 1 -50.74 53.85 54.18
C MET A 1 -52.25 53.90 54.24
N SER A 2 -52.77 54.57 55.26
CA SER A 2 -54.18 54.71 55.63
C SER A 2 -55.05 55.09 54.43
N GLN A 3 -55.99 54.21 54.05
CA GLN A 3 -57.12 54.58 53.19
C GLN A 3 -57.98 55.57 53.96
N SER A 4 -57.75 56.86 53.71
CA SER A 4 -58.73 57.90 53.96
C SER A 4 -59.99 57.50 53.19
N LEU A 5 -61.08 57.18 53.92
CA LEU A 5 -62.42 57.17 53.33
C LEU A 5 -62.70 58.60 52.88
N MET A 6 -62.32 58.91 51.65
CA MET A 6 -62.85 60.05 50.92
C MET A 6 -64.35 59.80 50.80
N ARG A 7 -65.18 60.53 51.57
CA ARG A 7 -66.63 60.56 51.35
C ARG A 7 -66.85 60.88 49.88
N ALA A 8 -67.73 60.14 49.20
CA ALA A 8 -67.99 60.44 47.80
C ALA A 8 -68.53 61.89 47.71
N PRO A 9 -68.19 62.66 46.68
CA PRO A 9 -68.68 64.04 46.54
C PRO A 9 -70.21 64.13 46.64
N GLY A 10 -70.92 63.10 46.15
CA GLY A 10 -72.37 62.97 46.30
C GLY A 10 -72.85 62.82 47.74
N ASP A 11 -72.08 62.18 48.62
CA ASP A 11 -72.44 62.02 50.04
C ASP A 11 -72.37 63.36 50.79
N ILE A 12 -71.39 64.19 50.45
CA ILE A 12 -71.23 65.54 51.02
C ILE A 12 -72.38 66.44 50.56
N VAL A 13 -72.72 66.38 49.27
CA VAL A 13 -73.85 67.12 48.69
C VAL A 13 -75.16 66.67 49.36
N ASN A 14 -75.40 65.36 49.46
CA ASN A 14 -76.60 64.82 50.09
C ASN A 14 -76.72 65.19 51.58
N GLU A 15 -75.60 65.21 52.31
CA GLU A 15 -75.56 65.62 53.72
C GLU A 15 -75.92 67.10 53.88
N VAL A 16 -75.34 67.99 53.07
CA VAL A 16 -75.67 69.43 53.05
C VAL A 16 -77.14 69.66 52.72
N TYR A 17 -77.71 68.92 51.75
CA TYR A 17 -79.15 68.98 51.45
C TYR A 17 -80.03 68.50 52.60
N SER A 18 -79.66 67.39 53.23
CA SER A 18 -80.41 66.81 54.35
C SER A 18 -80.41 67.72 55.59
N GLN A 19 -79.42 68.59 55.75
CA GLN A 19 -79.34 69.59 56.82
C GLN A 19 -80.05 70.89 56.46
N ASN A 20 -79.91 71.37 55.22
CA ASN A 20 -80.42 72.68 54.81
C ASN A 20 -81.93 72.67 54.52
N ILE A 21 -82.48 71.57 53.97
CA ILE A 21 -83.91 71.48 53.67
C ILE A 21 -84.77 71.63 54.95
N PRO A 22 -84.51 70.90 56.06
CA PRO A 22 -85.26 71.09 57.30
C PRO A 22 -85.16 72.49 57.90
N SER A 23 -83.98 73.13 57.81
CA SER A 23 -83.78 74.52 58.27
C SER A 23 -84.62 75.51 57.46
N ILE A 24 -84.66 75.37 56.14
CA ILE A 24 -85.46 76.22 55.25
C ILE A 24 -86.95 76.01 55.51
N THR A 25 -87.38 74.74 55.65
CA THR A 25 -88.76 74.39 55.99
C THR A 25 -89.20 75.02 57.32
N LYS A 26 -88.33 75.04 58.32
CA LYS A 26 -88.61 75.65 59.62
C LYS A 26 -88.73 77.18 59.52
N MET A 27 -87.81 77.84 58.81
CA MET A 27 -87.84 79.29 58.63
C MET A 27 -89.09 79.77 57.88
N CYS A 28 -89.57 79.03 56.88
CA CYS A 28 -90.81 79.36 56.16
C CYS A 28 -92.06 79.19 57.04
N HIS A 29 -92.14 78.12 57.84
CA HIS A 29 -93.24 77.92 58.79
C HIS A 29 -93.29 79.02 59.86
N ASP A 30 -92.12 79.43 60.38
CA ASP A 30 -92.02 80.52 61.37
C ASP A 30 -92.45 81.89 60.79
N ALA A 31 -92.37 82.07 59.46
CA ALA A 31 -92.79 83.26 58.73
C ALA A 31 -94.26 83.24 58.25
N GLY A 32 -94.94 82.09 58.34
CA GLY A 32 -96.33 81.90 57.88
C GLY A 32 -96.48 81.57 56.39
N ASP A 33 -95.38 81.27 55.69
CA ASP A 33 -95.36 80.96 54.25
C ASP A 33 -95.31 79.44 53.99
N ASP A 34 -95.84 79.00 52.84
CA ASP A 34 -95.67 77.62 52.35
C ASP A 34 -94.25 77.41 51.80
N PRO A 35 -93.43 76.50 52.37
CA PRO A 35 -92.07 76.22 51.89
C PRO A 35 -92.02 75.47 50.55
N SER A 36 -93.12 74.82 50.14
CA SER A 36 -93.19 73.97 48.96
C SER A 36 -92.66 74.61 47.65
N PRO A 37 -93.05 75.85 47.27
CA PRO A 37 -92.55 76.49 46.05
C PRO A 37 -91.03 76.76 46.07
N PHE A 38 -90.46 77.15 47.22
CA PHE A 38 -89.02 77.41 47.33
C PHE A 38 -88.18 76.12 47.24
N ILE A 39 -88.68 75.03 47.83
CA ILE A 39 -88.03 73.72 47.77
C ILE A 39 -88.10 73.16 46.35
N GLU A 40 -89.25 73.28 45.67
CA GLU A 40 -89.39 72.82 44.27
C GLU A 40 -88.57 73.67 43.30
N GLU A 41 -88.42 74.98 43.53
CA GLU A 41 -87.53 75.85 42.77
C GLU A 41 -86.06 75.42 42.92
N ALA A 42 -85.57 75.23 44.16
CA ALA A 42 -84.21 74.79 44.43
C ALA A 42 -83.92 73.40 43.84
N LYS A 43 -84.88 72.47 43.98
CA LYS A 43 -84.81 71.13 43.38
C LYS A 43 -84.74 71.20 41.86
N ARG A 44 -85.49 72.11 41.22
CA ARG A 44 -85.45 72.29 39.77
C ARG A 44 -84.10 72.80 39.29
N GLU A 45 -83.53 73.81 39.93
CA GLU A 45 -82.20 74.34 39.56
C GLU A 45 -81.08 73.32 39.80
N LEU A 46 -81.17 72.50 40.85
CA LEU A 46 -80.21 71.42 41.09
C LEU A 46 -80.37 70.29 40.09
N GLN A 47 -81.60 69.89 39.80
CA GLN A 47 -81.88 68.89 38.80
C GLN A 47 -81.35 69.36 37.44
N LYS A 48 -81.49 70.64 37.11
CA LYS A 48 -80.90 71.25 35.92
C LYS A 48 -79.37 71.17 35.94
N MET A 49 -78.71 71.65 37.00
CA MET A 49 -77.23 71.62 37.12
C MET A 49 -76.67 70.19 37.04
N VAL A 50 -77.28 69.24 37.75
CA VAL A 50 -76.87 67.82 37.70
C VAL A 50 -77.12 67.23 36.32
N THR A 51 -78.22 67.57 35.66
CA THR A 51 -78.51 67.11 34.28
C THR A 51 -77.50 67.68 33.28
N GLU A 52 -77.14 68.96 33.42
CA GLU A 52 -76.10 69.61 32.61
C GLU A 52 -74.73 68.97 32.85
N MET A 53 -74.32 68.75 34.10
CA MET A 53 -73.06 68.06 34.43
C MET A 53 -73.02 66.63 33.89
N ILE A 54 -74.11 65.86 34.04
CA ILE A 54 -74.20 64.50 33.49
C ILE A 54 -74.12 64.52 31.96
N ALA A 55 -74.77 65.50 31.31
CA ALA A 55 -74.71 65.66 29.86
C ALA A 55 -73.29 66.05 29.39
N GLU A 56 -72.60 66.92 30.11
CA GLU A 56 -71.21 67.31 29.85
C GLU A 56 -70.24 66.13 30.02
N ASP A 57 -70.35 65.38 31.13
CA ASP A 57 -69.55 64.18 31.38
C ASP A 57 -69.85 63.09 30.34
N GLY A 58 -71.11 62.91 29.97
CA GLY A 58 -71.54 62.01 28.90
C GLY A 58 -70.93 62.38 27.54
N ALA A 59 -71.00 63.66 27.16
CA ALA A 59 -70.40 64.17 25.93
C ALA A 59 -68.86 64.07 25.94
N LEU A 60 -68.23 64.27 27.10
CA LEU A 60 -66.79 64.08 27.28
C LEU A 60 -66.39 62.61 27.11
N LEU A 61 -67.15 61.70 27.72
CA LEU A 61 -66.93 60.26 27.58
C LEU A 61 -67.07 59.80 26.13
N GLU A 62 -68.14 60.22 25.45
CA GLU A 62 -68.35 59.93 24.02
C GLU A 62 -67.19 60.45 23.17
N ARG A 63 -66.72 61.68 23.41
CA ARG A 63 -65.56 62.24 22.72
C ARG A 63 -64.29 61.42 22.96
N LYS A 64 -64.04 60.98 24.20
CA LYS A 64 -62.85 60.16 24.53
C LYS A 64 -62.93 58.75 23.96
N LEU A 65 -64.12 58.14 23.90
CA LEU A 65 -64.34 56.87 23.20
C LEU A 65 -64.12 57.03 21.69
N ALA A 66 -64.57 58.14 21.10
CA ALA A 66 -64.33 58.47 19.69
C ALA A 66 -62.84 58.71 19.38
N GLU A 67 -62.08 59.33 20.29
CA GLU A 67 -60.61 59.45 20.18
C GLU A 67 -59.89 58.10 20.31
N LEU A 68 -60.38 57.22 21.19
CA LEU A 68 -59.80 55.90 21.46
C LEU A 68 -59.94 54.93 20.27
N ALA A 69 -61.09 54.93 19.61
CA ALA A 69 -61.41 53.99 18.53
C ALA A 69 -60.36 53.94 17.39
N PRO A 70 -59.95 55.06 16.77
CA PRO A 70 -58.95 55.04 15.69
C PRO A 70 -57.55 54.69 16.19
N ILE A 71 -57.19 55.04 17.43
CA ILE A 71 -55.87 54.70 18.00
C ILE A 71 -55.77 53.21 18.27
N ARG A 72 -56.83 52.64 18.86
CA ARG A 72 -56.97 51.19 19.09
C ARG A 72 -56.87 50.42 17.77
N ALA A 73 -57.59 50.86 16.72
CA ALA A 73 -57.54 50.20 15.42
C ALA A 73 -56.13 50.21 14.80
N ARG A 74 -55.39 51.33 14.89
CA ARG A 74 -53.99 51.41 14.41
C ARG A 74 -53.05 50.53 15.22
N PHE A 75 -53.21 50.50 16.55
CA PHE A 75 -52.47 49.61 17.43
C PHE A 75 -52.71 48.14 17.08
N GLU A 76 -53.97 47.72 16.99
CA GLU A 76 -54.34 46.34 16.68
C GLU A 76 -53.81 45.93 15.30
N SER A 77 -53.91 46.79 14.28
CA SER A 77 -53.34 46.51 12.95
C SER A 77 -51.84 46.27 13.02
N LEU A 78 -51.07 47.23 13.57
CA LEU A 78 -49.61 47.13 13.64
C LEU A 78 -49.16 45.96 14.53
N TYR A 79 -49.91 45.66 15.61
CA TYR A 79 -49.61 44.54 16.49
C TYR A 79 -49.74 43.20 15.76
N HIS A 80 -50.84 42.95 15.04
CA HIS A 80 -51.02 41.70 14.31
C HIS A 80 -50.08 41.58 13.10
N GLU A 81 -49.61 42.71 12.56
CA GLU A 81 -48.58 42.68 11.53
C GLU A 81 -47.21 42.29 12.11
N LEU A 82 -46.79 42.87 13.23
CA LEU A 82 -45.49 42.57 13.84
C LEU A 82 -45.47 41.23 14.61
N HIS A 83 -46.60 40.85 15.20
CA HIS A 83 -46.75 39.70 16.09
C HIS A 83 -47.92 38.81 15.64
N PRO A 84 -47.86 38.18 14.46
CA PRO A 84 -48.98 37.43 13.89
C PRO A 84 -49.43 36.22 14.74
N ASP A 85 -48.53 35.68 15.57
CA ASP A 85 -48.79 34.49 16.40
C ASP A 85 -49.16 34.82 17.86
N LYS A 86 -49.26 36.12 18.22
CA LYS A 86 -49.56 36.55 19.60
C LYS A 86 -50.95 37.19 19.69
N THR A 87 -51.57 37.06 20.86
CA THR A 87 -52.87 37.68 21.14
C THR A 87 -52.70 39.17 21.44
N CYS A 88 -53.44 40.01 20.70
CA CYS A 88 -53.39 41.46 20.88
C CYS A 88 -53.96 41.88 22.25
N PRO A 89 -53.23 42.68 23.05
CA PRO A 89 -53.72 43.20 24.33
C PRO A 89 -54.98 44.05 24.19
N GLN A 90 -55.95 43.85 25.10
CA GLN A 90 -57.22 44.59 25.15
C GLN A 90 -57.31 45.47 26.40
N TYR A 91 -56.87 46.72 26.30
CA TYR A 91 -56.91 47.70 27.38
C TYR A 91 -58.27 48.39 27.53
N GLY A 92 -59.05 48.49 26.45
CA GLY A 92 -60.33 49.19 26.44
C GLY A 92 -61.43 48.52 27.28
N ASN A 93 -61.31 47.22 27.54
CA ASN A 93 -62.27 46.45 28.34
C ASN A 93 -61.82 46.28 29.80
N THR A 94 -60.54 46.53 30.10
CA THR A 94 -59.91 46.25 31.40
C THR A 94 -59.57 47.51 32.18
N LEU A 95 -59.43 48.66 31.51
CA LEU A 95 -58.99 49.91 32.11
C LEU A 95 -59.99 51.05 31.86
N PRO A 96 -60.06 52.05 32.76
CA PRO A 96 -60.82 53.28 32.53
C PRO A 96 -60.39 53.96 31.22
N VAL A 97 -61.33 54.59 30.50
CA VAL A 97 -61.14 55.11 29.13
C VAL A 97 -59.88 55.97 28.96
N LEU A 98 -59.61 56.90 29.87
CA LEU A 98 -58.42 57.75 29.81
C LEU A 98 -57.11 56.98 30.02
N HIS A 99 -57.13 55.95 30.88
CA HIS A 99 -55.97 55.10 31.13
C HIS A 99 -55.73 54.15 29.95
N ALA A 100 -56.80 53.56 29.40
CA ALA A 100 -56.74 52.76 28.18
C ALA A 100 -56.16 53.56 27.01
N LEU A 101 -56.62 54.81 26.82
CA LEU A 101 -56.12 55.71 25.79
C LEU A 101 -54.61 55.94 25.91
N ARG A 102 -54.13 56.26 27.12
CA ARG A 102 -52.69 56.45 27.38
C ARG A 102 -51.88 55.19 27.08
N MET A 103 -52.36 54.02 27.52
CA MET A 103 -51.69 52.75 27.27
C MET A 103 -51.62 52.40 25.78
N TYR A 104 -52.71 52.55 25.03
CA TYR A 104 -52.68 52.31 23.59
C TYR A 104 -51.73 53.25 22.84
N VAL A 105 -51.64 54.53 23.24
CA VAL A 105 -50.69 55.49 22.64
C VAL A 105 -49.25 55.11 22.94
N ASP A 106 -48.93 54.79 24.20
CA ASP A 106 -47.58 54.42 24.62
C ASP A 106 -47.12 53.10 23.97
N GLU A 107 -47.97 52.07 23.93
CA GLU A 107 -47.64 50.78 23.31
C GLU A 107 -47.57 50.89 21.77
N HIS A 108 -48.45 51.67 21.13
CA HIS A 108 -48.35 51.91 19.69
C HIS A 108 -47.07 52.66 19.32
N ARG A 109 -46.56 53.57 20.17
CA ARG A 109 -45.24 54.18 19.98
C ARG A 109 -44.13 53.13 20.02
N LYS A 110 -44.15 52.21 20.99
CA LYS A 110 -43.17 51.13 21.09
C LYS A 110 -43.20 50.21 19.86
N LEU A 111 -44.38 49.83 19.39
CA LEU A 111 -44.53 49.01 18.17
C LEU A 111 -43.97 49.72 16.93
N LYS A 112 -44.13 51.04 16.83
CA LYS A 112 -43.52 51.82 15.74
C LYS A 112 -42.00 51.79 15.78
N GLU A 113 -41.41 51.93 16.97
CA GLU A 113 -39.96 51.82 17.14
C GLU A 113 -39.44 50.41 16.81
N GLU A 114 -40.18 49.35 17.17
CA GLU A 114 -39.87 47.97 16.79
C GLU A 114 -39.92 47.77 15.27
N HIS A 115 -40.98 48.27 14.63
CA HIS A 115 -41.13 48.23 13.18
C HIS A 115 -39.99 48.95 12.45
N GLU A 116 -39.60 50.15 12.91
CA GLU A 116 -38.50 50.91 12.33
C GLU A 116 -37.15 50.17 12.44
N LYS A 117 -36.90 49.52 13.58
CA LYS A 117 -35.70 48.68 13.77
C LYS A 117 -35.67 47.49 12.82
N LEU A 118 -36.83 46.87 12.57
CA LEU A 118 -36.93 45.76 11.62
C LEU A 118 -36.64 46.21 10.18
N LEU A 119 -37.18 47.37 9.78
CA LEU A 119 -36.88 48.00 8.50
C LEU A 119 -35.40 48.31 8.32
N GLN A 120 -34.73 48.79 9.37
CA GLN A 120 -33.29 49.06 9.33
C GLN A 120 -32.43 47.78 9.26
N ARG A 121 -32.91 46.68 9.84
CA ARG A 121 -32.18 45.40 9.90
C ARG A 121 -32.25 44.59 8.60
N GLU A 122 -33.33 44.72 7.84
CA GLU A 122 -33.53 44.01 6.56
C GLU A 122 -32.35 44.15 5.57
N PRO A 123 -31.84 45.36 5.25
CA PRO A 123 -30.75 45.51 4.28
C PRO A 123 -29.43 44.88 4.75
N ASP A 124 -29.17 44.90 6.06
CA ASP A 124 -27.96 44.31 6.64
C ASP A 124 -28.00 42.77 6.54
N ILE A 125 -29.15 42.16 6.88
CA ILE A 125 -29.37 40.70 6.71
C ILE A 125 -29.25 40.31 5.24
N ARG A 126 -29.84 41.08 4.32
CA ARG A 126 -29.73 40.86 2.88
C ARG A 126 -28.32 40.99 2.34
N ARG A 127 -27.52 41.89 2.91
CA ARG A 127 -26.11 42.03 2.54
C ARG A 127 -25.32 40.80 3.02
N GLU A 128 -25.58 40.35 4.24
CA GLU A 128 -24.94 39.17 4.79
C GLU A 128 -25.28 37.90 3.99
N GLU A 129 -26.57 37.68 3.69
CA GLU A 129 -27.03 36.57 2.84
C GLU A 129 -26.28 36.58 1.50
N ARG A 130 -26.29 37.72 0.80
CA ARG A 130 -25.60 37.85 -0.50
C ARG A 130 -24.11 37.56 -0.40
N GLN A 131 -23.45 38.01 0.66
CA GLN A 131 -22.04 37.72 0.87
C GLN A 131 -21.80 36.22 1.06
N LEU A 132 -22.57 35.55 1.92
CA LEU A 132 -22.43 34.12 2.16
C LEU A 132 -22.78 33.28 0.92
N CYS A 133 -23.83 33.65 0.19
CA CYS A 133 -24.19 33.03 -1.09
C CYS A 133 -23.06 33.17 -2.12
N ASN A 134 -22.44 34.35 -2.23
CA ASN A 134 -21.30 34.55 -3.13
C ASN A 134 -20.10 33.69 -2.71
N GLU A 135 -19.76 33.64 -1.42
CA GLU A 135 -18.67 32.83 -0.88
C GLU A 135 -18.89 31.32 -1.04
N LEU A 136 -20.14 30.85 -1.04
CA LEU A 136 -20.45 29.41 -1.20
C LEU A 136 -20.89 29.03 -2.62
N ASN A 137 -21.03 30.02 -3.51
CA ASN A 137 -21.69 29.92 -4.82
C ASN A 137 -23.08 29.27 -4.73
N GLU A 138 -23.87 29.68 -3.72
CA GLU A 138 -25.25 29.24 -3.51
C GLU A 138 -26.23 30.31 -4.01
N ARG A 139 -27.46 29.91 -4.32
CA ARG A 139 -28.48 30.85 -4.81
C ARG A 139 -29.07 31.66 -3.67
N THR A 140 -29.14 32.98 -3.84
CA THR A 140 -29.86 33.88 -2.92
C THR A 140 -31.36 33.60 -2.96
N LEU A 141 -32.05 33.77 -1.84
CA LEU A 141 -33.51 33.68 -1.78
C LEU A 141 -34.15 34.80 -2.61
N GLN A 142 -34.88 34.40 -3.65
CA GLN A 142 -35.69 35.29 -4.46
C GLN A 142 -36.93 35.70 -3.63
N ILE A 143 -36.96 36.93 -3.16
CA ILE A 143 -38.14 37.48 -2.45
C ILE A 143 -38.49 38.78 -3.16
N ASP A 144 -39.73 38.85 -3.67
CA ASP A 144 -40.19 39.94 -4.52
C ASP A 144 -40.32 41.25 -3.74
N ASN A 145 -39.41 42.20 -3.95
CA ASN A 145 -39.28 43.48 -3.21
C ASN A 145 -40.45 44.50 -3.39
N SER A 146 -41.62 44.08 -3.83
CA SER A 146 -42.76 44.97 -4.05
C SER A 146 -43.53 45.23 -2.75
N ASN A 147 -43.35 46.43 -2.17
CA ASN A 147 -44.15 47.03 -1.10
C ASN A 147 -44.76 46.04 -0.08
N PHE A 148 -43.92 45.46 0.77
CA PHE A 148 -44.36 44.56 1.82
C PHE A 148 -45.15 45.30 2.91
N ASN A 149 -46.18 44.65 3.44
CA ASN A 149 -46.75 45.01 4.73
C ASN A 149 -45.83 44.50 5.88
N SER A 150 -46.01 45.03 7.10
CA SER A 150 -45.10 44.70 8.21
C SER A 150 -45.10 43.20 8.57
N LYS A 151 -46.21 42.49 8.27
CA LYS A 151 -46.32 41.03 8.45
C LYS A 151 -45.41 40.24 7.51
N GLN A 152 -45.41 40.60 6.24
CA GLN A 152 -44.56 39.96 5.24
C GLN A 152 -43.08 40.22 5.55
N LEU A 153 -42.74 41.42 6.03
CA LEU A 153 -41.38 41.77 6.44
C LEU A 153 -40.86 40.89 7.59
N VAL A 154 -41.68 40.66 8.62
CA VAL A 154 -41.30 39.79 9.76
C VAL A 154 -41.05 38.35 9.30
N THR A 155 -41.96 37.79 8.49
CA THR A 155 -41.78 36.44 7.93
C THR A 155 -40.54 36.35 7.04
N GLN A 156 -40.30 37.36 6.20
CA GLN A 156 -39.12 37.44 5.34
C GLN A 156 -37.82 37.47 6.15
N ILE A 157 -37.73 38.33 7.18
CA ILE A 157 -36.55 38.42 8.04
C ILE A 157 -36.29 37.10 8.76
N SER A 158 -37.35 36.41 9.22
CA SER A 158 -37.22 35.09 9.83
C SER A 158 -36.63 34.07 8.86
N LEU A 159 -37.18 33.98 7.64
CA LEU A 159 -36.72 33.04 6.61
C LEU A 159 -35.27 33.32 6.18
N LEU A 160 -34.91 34.61 5.99
CA LEU A 160 -33.55 35.00 5.67
C LEU A 160 -32.58 34.67 6.80
N SER A 161 -33.00 34.87 8.05
CA SER A 161 -32.17 34.56 9.21
C SER A 161 -31.91 33.06 9.31
N GLU A 162 -32.92 32.23 9.08
CA GLU A 162 -32.78 30.76 9.02
C GLU A 162 -31.84 30.35 7.88
N HIS A 163 -32.02 30.89 6.68
CA HIS A 163 -31.14 30.58 5.56
C HIS A 163 -29.68 31.00 5.81
N ILE A 164 -29.45 32.17 6.43
CA ILE A 164 -28.10 32.60 6.85
C ILE A 164 -27.50 31.61 7.86
N THR A 165 -28.29 31.08 8.79
CA THR A 165 -27.79 30.05 9.72
C THR A 165 -27.37 28.78 8.99
N GLU A 166 -28.16 28.30 8.03
CA GLU A 166 -27.82 27.14 7.20
C GLU A 166 -26.54 27.40 6.38
N LEU A 167 -26.40 28.57 5.76
CA LEU A 167 -25.21 28.94 4.99
C LEU A 167 -23.96 29.00 5.89
N ARG A 168 -24.07 29.53 7.11
CA ARG A 168 -22.95 29.58 8.08
C ARG A 168 -22.53 28.18 8.52
N GLU A 169 -23.49 27.29 8.78
CA GLU A 169 -23.21 25.89 9.10
C GLU A 169 -22.52 25.18 7.94
N GLU A 170 -23.02 25.36 6.72
CA GLU A 170 -22.45 24.78 5.51
C GLU A 170 -21.02 25.28 5.25
N LYS A 171 -20.77 26.59 5.39
CA LYS A 171 -19.42 27.16 5.32
C LYS A 171 -18.47 26.49 6.32
N THR A 172 -18.92 26.31 7.55
CA THR A 172 -18.13 25.67 8.61
C THR A 172 -17.81 24.21 8.27
N LYS A 173 -18.80 23.45 7.75
CA LYS A 173 -18.60 22.06 7.30
C LYS A 173 -17.53 21.98 6.20
N ARG A 174 -17.63 22.83 5.18
CA ARG A 174 -16.69 22.86 4.05
C ARG A 174 -15.26 23.21 4.47
N ILE A 175 -15.09 24.16 5.39
CA ILE A 175 -13.77 24.55 5.96
C ILE A 175 -13.16 23.41 6.77
N ASN A 176 -13.95 22.76 7.62
CA ASN A 176 -13.46 21.64 8.44
C ASN A 176 -13.02 20.46 7.57
N HIS A 177 -13.77 20.14 6.52
CA HIS A 177 -13.41 19.10 5.56
C HIS A 177 -12.06 19.36 4.88
N LEU A 178 -11.87 20.58 4.35
CA LEU A 178 -10.59 20.98 3.74
C LEU A 178 -9.43 20.94 4.74
N SER A 179 -9.67 21.37 5.98
CA SER A 179 -8.66 21.37 7.04
C SER A 179 -8.19 19.95 7.36
N GLU A 180 -9.12 18.98 7.40
CA GLU A 180 -8.80 17.59 7.63
C GLU A 180 -8.02 16.96 6.47
N ILE A 181 -8.42 17.24 5.21
CA ILE A 181 -7.64 16.82 4.03
C ILE A 181 -6.22 17.38 4.09
N ILE A 182 -6.06 18.66 4.41
CA ILE A 182 -4.74 19.29 4.54
C ILE A 182 -3.92 18.62 5.64
N ARG A 183 -4.54 18.30 6.78
CA ARG A 183 -3.88 17.59 7.90
C ARG A 183 -3.35 16.22 7.46
N ILE A 184 -4.18 15.42 6.78
CA ILE A 184 -3.79 14.09 6.29
C ILE A 184 -2.67 14.18 5.24
N LEU A 185 -2.73 15.16 4.33
CA LEU A 185 -1.68 15.36 3.34
C LEU A 185 -0.34 15.74 3.97
N HIS A 186 -0.33 16.52 5.06
CA HIS A 186 0.90 16.79 5.83
C HIS A 186 1.43 15.52 6.51
N GLU A 187 0.55 14.70 7.08
CA GLU A 187 0.92 13.42 7.65
C GLU A 187 1.54 12.49 6.58
N TYR A 188 1.03 12.51 5.34
CA TYR A 188 1.61 11.77 4.23
C TYR A 188 3.01 12.26 3.83
N GLU A 189 3.23 13.56 3.83
CA GLU A 189 4.54 14.16 3.57
C GLU A 189 5.55 13.79 4.68
N GLU A 190 5.15 13.87 5.94
CA GLU A 190 6.02 13.60 7.09
C GLU A 190 6.37 12.11 7.23
N ILE A 191 5.37 11.22 7.14
CA ILE A 191 5.54 9.78 7.36
C ILE A 191 6.17 9.12 6.12
N TYR A 192 5.58 9.35 4.95
CA TYR A 192 5.91 8.62 3.74
C TYR A 192 6.93 9.35 2.85
N GLY A 193 7.25 10.62 3.16
CA GLY A 193 8.12 11.45 2.32
C GLY A 193 7.50 11.75 0.97
N TRP A 194 6.17 11.67 0.87
CA TRP A 194 5.45 11.94 -0.37
C TRP A 194 5.54 13.44 -0.66
N LYS A 195 6.15 13.80 -1.80
CA LYS A 195 6.25 15.21 -2.19
C LYS A 195 4.88 15.70 -2.65
N ARG A 196 4.29 16.53 -1.79
CA ARG A 196 3.05 17.24 -2.05
C ARG A 196 3.09 18.03 -3.37
N PRO A 197 2.08 17.96 -4.26
CA PRO A 197 1.78 19.08 -5.12
C PRO A 197 1.36 20.22 -4.19
N SER A 198 2.10 21.34 -4.20
CA SER A 198 1.88 22.48 -3.28
C SER A 198 0.37 22.80 -3.18
N ILE A 199 -0.11 23.24 -2.00
CA ILE A 199 -1.45 23.87 -1.88
C ILE A 199 -1.62 24.90 -3.00
N GLU A 200 -0.56 25.63 -3.35
CA GLU A 200 -0.54 26.62 -4.43
C GLU A 200 -0.74 25.99 -5.82
N THR A 201 -0.42 24.72 -6.01
CA THR A 201 -0.70 23.99 -7.26
C THR A 201 -2.13 23.49 -7.31
N MET A 202 -2.69 23.03 -6.19
CA MET A 202 -4.08 22.57 -6.10
C MET A 202 -5.05 23.77 -6.17
N VAL A 203 -4.81 24.79 -5.35
CA VAL A 203 -5.47 26.11 -5.38
C VAL A 203 -5.16 26.84 -6.69
N GLY A 204 -3.94 26.75 -7.21
CA GLY A 204 -3.56 27.32 -8.51
C GLY A 204 -4.27 26.67 -9.71
N ARG A 205 -4.51 25.36 -9.67
CA ARG A 205 -5.36 24.67 -10.67
C ARG A 205 -6.81 25.09 -10.55
N LEU A 206 -7.34 25.20 -9.32
CA LEU A 206 -8.70 25.69 -9.07
C LEU A 206 -8.88 27.17 -9.50
N LEU A 207 -7.87 28.01 -9.31
CA LEU A 207 -7.78 29.37 -9.83
C LEU A 207 -7.71 29.41 -11.37
N ALA A 208 -6.90 28.55 -11.98
CA ALA A 208 -6.74 28.46 -13.45
C ALA A 208 -8.02 27.95 -14.15
N LEU A 209 -8.81 27.13 -13.47
CA LEU A 209 -10.13 26.68 -13.93
C LEU A 209 -11.25 27.71 -13.67
N GLY A 210 -10.94 28.84 -13.03
CA GLY A 210 -11.90 29.90 -12.71
C GLY A 210 -12.88 29.55 -11.60
N LEU A 211 -12.60 28.52 -10.80
CA LEU A 211 -13.47 28.01 -9.75
C LEU A 211 -13.27 28.74 -8.41
N ILE A 212 -12.19 29.52 -8.28
CA ILE A 212 -11.83 30.34 -7.12
C ILE A 212 -11.36 31.71 -7.61
N GLN A 213 -11.60 32.78 -6.85
CA GLN A 213 -10.90 34.06 -7.02
C GLN A 213 -9.92 34.29 -5.87
N ILE A 214 -8.75 34.87 -6.17
CA ILE A 214 -7.64 35.07 -5.20
C ILE A 214 -8.11 35.83 -3.95
N ASP A 215 -9.13 36.69 -4.09
CA ASP A 215 -9.60 37.59 -3.05
C ASP A 215 -10.86 37.07 -2.31
N GLN A 216 -11.46 35.97 -2.78
CA GLN A 216 -12.65 35.35 -2.18
C GLN A 216 -12.53 33.82 -2.30
N TYR A 217 -12.24 33.15 -1.18
CA TYR A 217 -12.27 31.70 -1.07
C TYR A 217 -13.69 31.18 -1.34
N THR A 218 -14.05 31.02 -2.61
CA THR A 218 -15.34 30.44 -2.98
C THR A 218 -15.25 28.92 -2.77
N LEU A 219 -15.74 28.43 -1.63
CA LEU A 219 -15.80 26.99 -1.32
C LEU A 219 -16.99 26.38 -2.05
N THR A 220 -16.95 26.35 -3.38
CA THR A 220 -18.03 25.78 -4.18
C THR A 220 -18.09 24.26 -4.02
N LYS A 221 -19.26 23.67 -4.22
CA LYS A 221 -19.43 22.20 -4.21
C LYS A 221 -18.55 21.52 -5.28
N GLU A 222 -18.49 22.10 -6.47
CA GLU A 222 -17.67 21.58 -7.59
C GLU A 222 -16.17 21.60 -7.27
N ALA A 223 -15.67 22.66 -6.62
CA ALA A 223 -14.28 22.75 -6.20
C ALA A 223 -13.95 21.67 -5.15
N LEU A 224 -14.86 21.43 -4.19
CA LEU A 224 -14.69 20.36 -3.20
C LEU A 224 -14.68 18.98 -3.83
N GLU A 225 -15.57 18.71 -4.79
CA GLU A 225 -15.57 17.42 -5.51
C GLU A 225 -14.26 17.17 -6.26
N LEU A 226 -13.62 18.22 -6.81
CA LEU A 226 -12.32 18.08 -7.46
C LEU A 226 -11.20 17.82 -6.45
N VAL A 227 -11.21 18.53 -5.32
CA VAL A 227 -10.27 18.30 -4.22
C VAL A 227 -10.42 16.86 -3.68
N ASP A 228 -11.64 16.38 -3.50
CA ASP A 228 -11.91 15.00 -3.06
C ASP A 228 -11.39 13.98 -4.07
N LYS A 229 -11.60 14.21 -5.38
CA LYS A 229 -11.05 13.34 -6.42
C LYS A 229 -9.52 13.28 -6.37
N GLU A 230 -8.84 14.44 -6.35
CA GLU A 230 -7.37 14.46 -6.22
C GLU A 230 -6.91 13.79 -4.92
N PHE A 231 -7.59 14.05 -3.80
CA PHE A 231 -7.27 13.45 -2.51
C PHE A 231 -7.41 11.92 -2.52
N THR A 232 -8.48 11.37 -3.13
CA THR A 232 -8.66 9.92 -3.28
C THR A 232 -7.57 9.29 -4.17
N GLU A 233 -7.15 9.98 -5.23
CA GLU A 233 -6.06 9.51 -6.09
C GLU A 233 -4.74 9.45 -5.33
N ILE A 234 -4.39 10.53 -4.61
CA ILE A 234 -3.17 10.61 -3.79
C ILE A 234 -3.16 9.50 -2.74
N THR A 235 -4.28 9.36 -2.00
CA THR A 235 -4.45 8.32 -0.98
C THR A 235 -4.27 6.93 -1.58
N GLY A 236 -4.86 6.69 -2.76
CA GLY A 236 -4.71 5.42 -3.48
C GLY A 236 -3.26 5.14 -3.92
N GLN A 237 -2.50 6.16 -4.31
CA GLN A 237 -1.08 6.00 -4.65
C GLN A 237 -0.23 5.66 -3.42
N VAL A 238 -0.46 6.34 -2.28
CA VAL A 238 0.24 6.07 -1.01
C VAL A 238 -0.02 4.64 -0.54
N GLN A 239 -1.29 4.20 -0.54
CA GLN A 239 -1.66 2.83 -0.15
C GLN A 239 -1.02 1.76 -1.05
N LYS A 240 -0.98 1.98 -2.37
CA LYS A 240 -0.29 1.07 -3.30
C LYS A 240 1.21 0.99 -3.02
N ALA A 241 1.86 2.12 -2.75
CA ALA A 241 3.27 2.15 -2.41
C ALA A 241 3.56 1.43 -1.09
N GLU A 242 2.70 1.59 -0.09
CA GLU A 242 2.79 0.89 1.20
C GLU A 242 2.63 -0.63 1.05
N ALA A 243 1.63 -1.09 0.30
CA ALA A 243 1.44 -2.51 0.02
C ALA A 243 2.65 -3.11 -0.72
N CYS A 244 3.19 -2.38 -1.71
CA CYS A 244 4.39 -2.79 -2.44
C CYS A 244 5.62 -2.87 -1.54
N PHE A 245 5.79 -1.90 -0.63
CA PHE A 245 6.86 -1.90 0.36
C PHE A 245 6.76 -3.12 1.27
N GLU A 246 5.58 -3.41 1.82
CA GLU A 246 5.37 -4.53 2.73
C GLU A 246 5.64 -5.88 2.04
N GLN A 247 5.14 -6.05 0.81
CA GLN A 247 5.38 -7.25 0.00
C GLN A 247 6.87 -7.45 -0.29
N SER A 248 7.55 -6.38 -0.73
CA SER A 248 8.98 -6.41 -1.05
C SER A 248 9.82 -6.71 0.19
N HIS A 249 9.48 -6.10 1.32
CA HIS A 249 10.14 -6.34 2.60
C HIS A 249 9.97 -7.79 3.07
N LYS A 250 8.75 -8.35 2.98
CA LYS A 250 8.48 -9.77 3.28
C LYS A 250 9.28 -10.72 2.36
N LYS A 251 9.35 -10.41 1.06
CA LYS A 251 10.13 -11.19 0.08
C LYS A 251 11.62 -11.16 0.42
N LEU A 252 12.17 -9.97 0.68
CA LEU A 252 13.58 -9.80 1.08
C LEU A 252 13.91 -10.63 2.33
N LEU A 253 13.12 -10.52 3.40
CA LEU A 253 13.33 -11.30 4.62
C LEU A 253 13.27 -12.81 4.39
N THR A 254 12.43 -13.28 3.47
CA THR A 254 12.31 -14.70 3.13
C THR A 254 13.55 -15.17 2.35
N LEU A 255 14.02 -14.39 1.39
CA LEU A 255 15.26 -14.67 0.65
C LEU A 255 16.47 -14.67 1.56
N MET A 256 16.58 -13.68 2.45
CA MET A 256 17.68 -13.62 3.44
C MET A 256 17.68 -14.81 4.39
N ARG A 257 16.50 -15.29 4.83
CA ARG A 257 16.39 -16.50 5.66
C ARG A 257 16.77 -17.77 4.91
N LYS A 258 16.40 -17.90 3.64
CA LYS A 258 16.77 -19.06 2.80
C LYS A 258 18.26 -19.05 2.41
N HIS A 259 18.84 -17.87 2.17
CA HIS A 259 20.19 -17.71 1.63
C HIS A 259 21.08 -16.88 2.56
N GLN A 260 21.49 -17.50 3.68
CA GLN A 260 22.32 -16.86 4.72
C GLN A 260 23.78 -16.59 4.30
N SER A 261 24.20 -17.06 3.11
CA SER A 261 25.56 -16.91 2.59
C SER A 261 25.89 -15.49 2.11
N LEU A 262 24.89 -14.68 1.79
CA LEU A 262 25.10 -13.32 1.31
C LEU A 262 25.12 -12.34 2.49
N ILE A 263 26.28 -11.72 2.75
CA ILE A 263 26.41 -10.68 3.78
C ILE A 263 25.43 -9.55 3.44
N PRO A 264 24.52 -9.18 4.35
CA PRO A 264 23.64 -8.04 4.14
C PRO A 264 24.48 -6.78 3.94
N ASN A 265 24.29 -6.10 2.81
CA ASN A 265 24.82 -4.75 2.62
C ASN A 265 24.24 -3.83 3.72
N ALA A 266 24.98 -2.83 4.17
CA ALA A 266 24.49 -1.76 5.04
C ALA A 266 23.11 -1.19 4.60
N LYS A 267 22.84 -1.15 3.29
CA LYS A 267 21.52 -0.78 2.74
C LYS A 267 20.41 -1.79 3.09
N ALA A 268 20.66 -3.09 2.93
CA ALA A 268 19.73 -4.16 3.33
C ALA A 268 19.45 -4.12 4.84
N VAL A 269 20.48 -3.86 5.65
CA VAL A 269 20.33 -3.68 7.12
C VAL A 269 19.49 -2.46 7.44
N ALA A 270 19.74 -1.32 6.79
CA ALA A 270 18.97 -0.09 6.99
C ALA A 270 17.49 -0.28 6.62
N VAL A 271 17.21 -0.94 5.49
CA VAL A 271 15.84 -1.18 5.00
C VAL A 271 15.09 -2.21 5.84
N THR A 272 15.76 -3.26 6.34
CA THR A 272 15.14 -4.28 7.22
C THR A 272 14.93 -3.79 8.66
N THR A 273 15.69 -2.80 9.11
CA THR A 273 15.55 -2.22 10.46
C THR A 273 14.47 -1.15 10.50
N THR A 274 14.26 -0.41 9.39
CA THR A 274 13.21 0.60 9.33
C THR A 274 11.88 -0.02 8.94
N LYS A 275 10.98 -0.16 9.92
CA LYS A 275 9.58 -0.56 9.68
C LYS A 275 8.77 0.47 8.90
N GLN A 276 9.27 1.71 8.81
CA GLN A 276 8.50 2.83 8.28
C GLN A 276 8.67 2.92 6.75
N CYS A 277 7.54 2.75 6.05
CA CYS A 277 7.47 2.92 4.60
C CYS A 277 7.76 4.39 4.27
N ARG A 278 8.91 4.66 3.62
CA ARG A 278 9.13 5.92 2.92
C ARG A 278 9.12 5.62 1.43
N ILE A 279 8.27 6.32 0.68
CA ILE A 279 8.13 6.13 -0.77
C ILE A 279 9.48 6.35 -1.46
N SER A 280 10.30 7.29 -0.97
CA SER A 280 11.65 7.52 -1.48
C SER A 280 12.61 6.33 -1.31
N LYS A 281 12.37 5.43 -0.35
CA LYS A 281 13.18 4.23 -0.10
C LYS A 281 12.66 2.99 -0.82
N LEU A 282 11.44 3.03 -1.39
CA LEU A 282 10.86 1.89 -2.09
C LEU A 282 11.73 1.42 -3.28
N PRO A 283 12.31 2.31 -4.11
CA PRO A 283 13.21 1.88 -5.19
C PRO A 283 14.48 1.16 -4.67
N ASP A 284 15.06 1.65 -3.57
CA ASP A 284 16.23 1.03 -2.95
C ASP A 284 15.89 -0.39 -2.42
N LEU A 285 14.71 -0.55 -1.81
CA LEU A 285 14.23 -1.86 -1.35
C LEU A 285 14.02 -2.83 -2.52
N ILE A 286 13.38 -2.37 -3.61
CA ILE A 286 13.14 -3.19 -4.80
C ILE A 286 14.48 -3.63 -5.41
N SER A 287 15.43 -2.71 -5.58
CA SER A 287 16.76 -3.04 -6.09
C SER A 287 17.49 -4.06 -5.21
N GLU A 288 17.34 -3.98 -3.89
CA GLU A 288 17.95 -4.96 -2.98
C GLU A 288 17.27 -6.34 -3.09
N VAL A 289 15.94 -6.38 -3.24
CA VAL A 289 15.19 -7.63 -3.51
C VAL A 289 15.68 -8.27 -4.81
N ASP A 290 15.83 -7.48 -5.87
CA ASP A 290 16.28 -7.96 -7.18
C ASP A 290 17.69 -8.56 -7.09
N ARG A 291 18.62 -7.85 -6.42
CA ARG A 291 19.98 -8.34 -6.14
C ARG A 291 19.98 -9.68 -5.40
N TYR A 292 19.15 -9.83 -4.38
CA TYR A 292 19.02 -11.10 -3.64
C TYR A 292 18.40 -12.21 -4.48
N THR A 293 17.43 -11.89 -5.35
CA THR A 293 16.86 -12.89 -6.28
C THR A 293 17.87 -13.36 -7.32
N GLU A 294 18.66 -12.45 -7.89
CA GLU A 294 19.72 -12.80 -8.84
C GLU A 294 20.75 -13.72 -8.19
N HIS A 295 21.19 -13.39 -6.97
CA HIS A 295 22.12 -14.25 -6.24
C HIS A 295 21.52 -15.63 -5.92
N ALA A 296 20.24 -15.70 -5.55
CA ALA A 296 19.57 -16.98 -5.33
C ALA A 296 19.53 -17.83 -6.61
N MET A 297 19.24 -17.21 -7.76
CA MET A 297 19.25 -17.88 -9.07
C MET A 297 20.65 -18.34 -9.48
N GLU A 298 21.67 -17.50 -9.28
CA GLU A 298 23.06 -17.85 -9.56
C GLU A 298 23.52 -19.03 -8.70
N LYS A 299 23.18 -19.01 -7.41
CA LYS A 299 23.49 -20.13 -6.50
C LYS A 299 22.82 -21.43 -6.98
N LEU A 300 21.51 -21.39 -7.28
CA LEU A 300 20.78 -22.55 -7.78
C LEU A 300 21.38 -23.07 -9.09
N THR A 301 21.76 -22.17 -10.01
CA THR A 301 22.43 -22.52 -11.26
C THR A 301 23.73 -23.27 -11.00
N ASN A 302 24.57 -22.75 -10.09
CA ASN A 302 25.82 -23.40 -9.70
C ASN A 302 25.59 -24.76 -9.03
N ASP A 303 24.56 -24.89 -8.20
CA ASP A 303 24.22 -26.14 -7.53
C ASP A 303 23.74 -27.20 -8.55
N ILE A 304 22.94 -26.81 -9.55
CA ILE A 304 22.55 -27.70 -10.66
C ILE A 304 23.75 -28.12 -11.50
N ILE A 305 24.66 -27.20 -11.85
CA ILE A 305 25.88 -27.52 -12.61
C ILE A 305 26.72 -28.54 -11.84
N LYS A 306 26.92 -28.35 -10.53
CA LYS A 306 27.65 -29.32 -9.69
C LYS A 306 26.95 -30.68 -9.63
N ALA A 307 25.62 -30.70 -9.54
CA ALA A 307 24.86 -31.96 -9.58
C ALA A 307 25.06 -32.68 -10.92
N ARG A 308 25.02 -31.96 -12.05
CA ARG A 308 25.33 -32.51 -13.38
C ARG A 308 26.75 -33.06 -13.47
N GLU A 309 27.74 -32.34 -12.96
CA GLU A 309 29.13 -32.81 -12.90
C GLU A 309 29.24 -34.11 -12.09
N ARG A 310 28.61 -34.18 -10.91
CA ARG A 310 28.54 -35.41 -10.10
C ARG A 310 27.93 -36.58 -10.87
N ILE A 311 26.83 -36.35 -11.56
CA ILE A 311 26.17 -37.37 -12.40
C ILE A 311 27.15 -37.86 -13.47
N HIS A 312 27.79 -36.96 -14.22
CA HIS A 312 28.77 -37.34 -15.23
C HIS A 312 29.93 -38.16 -14.66
N VAL A 313 30.45 -37.80 -13.48
CA VAL A 313 31.50 -38.58 -12.79
C VAL A 313 31.02 -39.99 -12.48
N ILE A 314 29.81 -40.15 -11.95
CA ILE A 314 29.29 -41.49 -11.61
C ILE A 314 28.98 -42.30 -12.88
N LEU A 315 28.46 -41.67 -13.93
CA LEU A 315 28.22 -42.33 -15.23
C LEU A 315 29.52 -42.83 -15.85
N ASN A 316 30.61 -42.07 -15.74
CA ASN A 316 31.94 -42.50 -16.18
C ASN A 316 32.41 -43.74 -15.39
N LYS A 317 32.23 -43.75 -14.06
CA LYS A 317 32.57 -44.90 -13.21
C LYS A 317 31.75 -46.15 -13.54
N LEU A 318 30.46 -45.98 -13.80
CA LEU A 318 29.57 -47.04 -14.26
C LEU A 318 29.88 -47.51 -15.70
N SER A 319 30.83 -46.85 -16.37
CA SER A 319 31.14 -47.07 -17.79
C SER A 319 29.86 -47.02 -18.63
N VAL A 320 29.02 -46.01 -18.44
CA VAL A 320 27.85 -45.79 -19.29
C VAL A 320 28.32 -45.15 -20.60
N GLY A 321 27.83 -45.65 -21.73
CA GLY A 321 28.18 -45.15 -23.06
C GLY A 321 27.55 -43.79 -23.37
N ASP A 322 27.28 -43.53 -24.65
CA ASP A 322 26.62 -42.29 -25.05
C ASP A 322 25.22 -42.16 -24.43
N ILE A 323 25.06 -41.18 -23.54
CA ILE A 323 23.82 -40.91 -22.81
C ILE A 323 22.84 -40.01 -23.57
N THR A 324 23.26 -39.40 -24.68
CA THR A 324 22.47 -38.38 -25.40
C THR A 324 21.12 -38.91 -25.91
N ASN A 325 21.05 -40.18 -26.30
CA ASN A 325 19.85 -40.82 -26.83
C ASN A 325 19.01 -41.54 -25.77
N ASN A 326 19.40 -41.48 -24.49
CA ASN A 326 18.73 -42.18 -23.41
C ASN A 326 17.76 -41.24 -22.69
N SER A 327 16.47 -41.56 -22.75
CA SER A 327 15.39 -40.76 -22.14
C SER A 327 15.57 -40.55 -20.63
N LYS A 328 16.25 -41.47 -19.94
CA LYS A 328 16.53 -41.34 -18.50
C LYS A 328 17.42 -40.14 -18.18
N TYR A 329 18.32 -39.78 -19.09
CA TYR A 329 19.30 -38.70 -18.90
C TYR A 329 18.93 -37.40 -19.61
N ALA A 330 17.74 -37.32 -20.22
CA ALA A 330 17.29 -36.15 -20.97
C ALA A 330 17.31 -34.85 -20.12
N ILE A 331 17.08 -34.96 -18.82
CA ILE A 331 17.08 -33.83 -17.88
C ILE A 331 18.45 -33.15 -17.72
N LEU A 332 19.55 -33.83 -18.05
CA LEU A 332 20.89 -33.24 -18.04
C LEU A 332 21.06 -32.16 -19.11
N PHE A 333 20.25 -32.21 -20.16
CA PHE A 333 20.37 -31.33 -21.33
C PHE A 333 19.36 -30.18 -21.33
N THR A 334 18.54 -30.03 -20.27
CA THR A 334 17.66 -28.86 -20.15
C THR A 334 18.45 -27.59 -19.84
N ASN A 335 18.00 -26.45 -20.35
CA ASN A 335 18.51 -25.12 -19.99
C ASN A 335 17.71 -24.47 -18.86
N ASP A 336 16.74 -25.19 -18.28
CA ASP A 336 15.93 -24.71 -17.17
C ASP A 336 16.66 -24.89 -15.84
N PHE A 337 16.85 -23.80 -15.10
CA PHE A 337 17.48 -23.79 -13.78
C PHE A 337 16.44 -23.50 -12.69
N THR A 338 15.58 -24.47 -12.41
CA THR A 338 14.53 -24.40 -11.39
C THR A 338 14.85 -25.30 -10.20
N GLU A 339 14.22 -25.04 -9.03
CA GLU A 339 14.40 -25.90 -7.85
C GLU A 339 13.98 -27.35 -8.15
N ASP A 340 12.92 -27.57 -8.91
CA ASP A 340 12.47 -28.91 -9.32
C ASP A 340 13.54 -29.64 -10.15
N VAL A 341 14.16 -28.94 -11.10
CA VAL A 341 15.25 -29.52 -11.89
C VAL A 341 16.42 -29.91 -10.98
N TYR A 342 16.77 -29.08 -10.00
CA TYR A 342 17.81 -29.43 -9.02
C TYR A 342 17.47 -30.70 -8.24
N PHE A 343 16.25 -30.82 -7.71
CA PHE A 343 15.82 -32.03 -6.99
C PHE A 343 15.87 -33.29 -7.85
N MET A 344 15.42 -33.21 -9.10
CA MET A 344 15.48 -34.34 -10.03
C MET A 344 16.93 -34.76 -10.33
N HIS A 345 17.87 -33.80 -10.41
CA HIS A 345 19.29 -34.13 -10.55
C HIS A 345 19.83 -34.81 -9.30
N GLU A 346 19.52 -34.32 -8.10
CA GLU A 346 19.96 -34.96 -6.86
C GLU A 346 19.37 -36.37 -6.66
N GLU A 347 18.11 -36.60 -7.04
CA GLU A 347 17.50 -37.93 -7.04
C GLU A 347 18.23 -38.88 -8.01
N LEU A 348 18.54 -38.40 -9.22
CA LEU A 348 19.31 -39.18 -10.19
C LEU A 348 20.74 -39.48 -9.68
N VAL A 349 21.38 -38.53 -8.99
CA VAL A 349 22.67 -38.78 -8.33
C VAL A 349 22.53 -39.93 -7.33
N GLN A 350 21.53 -39.88 -6.44
CA GLN A 350 21.32 -40.91 -5.43
C GLN A 350 21.05 -42.28 -6.06
N GLU A 351 20.25 -42.34 -7.12
CA GLU A 351 19.97 -43.58 -7.83
C GLU A 351 21.26 -44.17 -8.44
N LEU A 352 22.07 -43.35 -9.11
CA LEU A 352 23.32 -43.79 -9.73
C LEU A 352 24.39 -44.17 -8.70
N GLU A 353 24.49 -43.44 -7.59
CA GLU A 353 25.37 -43.78 -6.47
C GLU A 353 24.97 -45.14 -5.88
N ALA A 354 23.68 -45.38 -5.66
CA ALA A 354 23.19 -46.67 -5.18
C ALA A 354 23.51 -47.81 -6.17
N GLN A 355 23.32 -47.59 -7.48
CA GLN A 355 23.67 -48.57 -8.52
C GLN A 355 25.17 -48.88 -8.55
N TYR A 356 26.02 -47.86 -8.38
CA TYR A 356 27.47 -48.04 -8.31
C TYR A 356 27.87 -48.84 -7.07
N GLU A 357 27.34 -48.48 -5.89
CA GLU A 357 27.70 -49.13 -4.63
C GLU A 357 27.32 -50.62 -4.57
N VAL A 358 26.20 -51.03 -5.18
CA VAL A 358 25.79 -52.44 -5.24
C VAL A 358 26.86 -53.34 -5.88
N ASN A 359 27.57 -52.84 -6.90
CA ASN A 359 28.58 -53.59 -7.66
C ASN A 359 29.95 -52.92 -7.68
N ARG A 360 30.26 -52.15 -6.64
CA ARG A 360 31.45 -51.29 -6.59
C ARG A 360 32.76 -52.04 -6.85
N SER A 361 32.93 -53.19 -6.21
CA SER A 361 34.14 -54.01 -6.38
C SER A 361 34.34 -54.46 -7.83
N MET A 362 33.25 -54.70 -8.56
CA MET A 362 33.30 -55.05 -9.98
C MET A 362 33.80 -53.88 -10.81
N TYR A 363 33.22 -52.68 -10.62
CA TYR A 363 33.61 -51.48 -11.36
C TYR A 363 35.06 -51.05 -11.08
N GLU A 364 35.49 -51.04 -9.81
CA GLU A 364 36.88 -50.71 -9.44
C GLU A 364 37.90 -51.68 -10.06
N GLN A 365 37.56 -52.98 -10.11
CA GLN A 365 38.43 -53.98 -10.71
C GLN A 365 38.47 -53.86 -12.25
N ILE A 366 37.36 -53.45 -12.88
CA ILE A 366 37.31 -53.16 -14.34
C ILE A 366 38.19 -51.96 -14.67
N GLU A 367 38.11 -50.89 -13.86
CA GLU A 367 38.97 -49.71 -14.00
C GLU A 367 40.45 -50.08 -13.85
N THR A 368 40.79 -50.82 -12.80
CA THR A 368 42.16 -51.35 -12.58
C THR A 368 42.65 -52.17 -13.77
N TRP A 369 41.79 -53.02 -14.34
CA TRP A 369 42.15 -53.80 -15.53
C TRP A 369 42.39 -52.91 -16.74
N ASN A 370 41.54 -51.91 -16.98
CA ASN A 370 41.69 -50.97 -18.09
C ASN A 370 42.99 -50.16 -17.96
N GLU A 371 43.35 -49.69 -16.76
CA GLU A 371 44.60 -48.97 -16.49
C GLU A 371 45.82 -49.87 -16.74
N LEU A 372 45.84 -51.07 -16.17
CA LEU A 372 46.91 -52.05 -16.38
C LEU A 372 47.05 -52.43 -17.86
N PHE A 373 45.93 -52.50 -18.59
CA PHE A 373 45.94 -52.83 -20.00
C PHE A 373 46.47 -51.66 -20.85
N LEU A 374 46.14 -50.42 -20.50
CA LEU A 374 46.73 -49.23 -21.13
C LEU A 374 48.24 -49.14 -20.85
N GLU A 375 48.67 -49.36 -19.61
CA GLU A 375 50.10 -49.40 -19.25
C GLU A 375 50.83 -50.51 -20.04
N PHE A 376 50.20 -51.68 -20.21
CA PHE A 376 50.74 -52.75 -21.04
C PHE A 376 50.84 -52.35 -22.53
N GLN A 377 49.85 -51.64 -23.08
CA GLN A 377 49.90 -51.14 -24.45
C GLN A 377 51.02 -50.10 -24.65
N GLU A 378 51.16 -49.15 -23.72
CA GLU A 378 52.24 -48.15 -23.75
C GLU A 378 53.61 -48.80 -23.61
N TYR A 379 53.73 -49.76 -22.70
CA TYR A 379 54.94 -50.56 -22.52
C TYR A 379 55.31 -51.28 -23.82
N GLU A 380 54.38 -51.98 -24.47
CA GLU A 380 54.64 -52.70 -25.73
C GLU A 380 54.99 -51.76 -26.89
N LYS A 381 54.39 -50.56 -26.93
CA LYS A 381 54.75 -49.50 -27.89
C LYS A 381 56.19 -49.02 -27.67
N ASN A 382 56.56 -48.76 -26.41
CA ASN A 382 57.92 -48.37 -26.03
C ASN A 382 58.94 -49.49 -26.28
N ALA A 383 58.55 -50.75 -26.08
CA ALA A 383 59.37 -51.93 -26.38
C ALA A 383 59.52 -52.18 -27.89
N SER A 384 58.65 -51.60 -28.72
CA SER A 384 58.74 -51.69 -30.18
C SER A 384 59.63 -50.59 -30.80
N ASP A 385 59.95 -49.52 -30.06
CA ASP A 385 60.81 -48.41 -30.50
C ASP A 385 62.28 -48.89 -30.68
N PRO A 386 62.87 -48.81 -31.89
CA PRO A 386 64.28 -49.15 -32.12
C PRO A 386 65.26 -48.26 -31.36
N GLN A 387 64.89 -47.01 -31.06
CA GLN A 387 65.75 -46.04 -30.38
C GLN A 387 65.84 -46.31 -28.86
N ARG A 388 65.05 -47.26 -28.33
CA ARG A 388 65.02 -47.60 -26.91
C ARG A 388 66.36 -48.08 -26.37
N PHE A 389 67.15 -48.79 -27.18
CA PHE A 389 68.47 -49.31 -26.80
C PHE A 389 69.52 -48.22 -26.58
N HIS A 390 69.29 -47.02 -27.10
CA HIS A 390 70.20 -45.86 -26.98
C HIS A 390 69.85 -44.94 -25.79
N ARG A 391 68.77 -45.21 -25.05
CA ARG A 391 68.37 -44.43 -23.88
C ARG A 391 69.31 -44.70 -22.71
N ARG A 392 69.86 -43.64 -22.10
CA ARG A 392 70.79 -43.75 -20.96
C ARG A 392 70.09 -44.41 -19.77
N GLY A 393 70.66 -45.50 -19.25
CA GLY A 393 70.06 -46.30 -18.16
C GLY A 393 69.18 -47.47 -18.61
N TYR A 394 69.12 -47.77 -19.92
CA TYR A 394 68.40 -48.93 -20.45
C TYR A 394 68.93 -50.26 -19.90
N SER A 395 68.02 -51.14 -19.48
CA SER A 395 68.32 -52.50 -19.05
C SER A 395 67.25 -53.44 -19.58
N ALA A 396 67.63 -54.30 -20.54
CA ALA A 396 66.74 -55.32 -21.10
C ALA A 396 66.18 -56.26 -20.02
N LEU A 397 66.94 -56.50 -18.95
CA LEU A 397 66.49 -57.32 -17.81
C LEU A 397 65.40 -56.59 -17.00
N ALA A 398 65.51 -55.28 -16.83
CA ALA A 398 64.48 -54.47 -16.15
C ALA A 398 63.22 -54.34 -17.00
N GLU A 399 63.37 -54.18 -18.31
CA GLU A 399 62.28 -54.19 -19.29
C GLU A 399 61.54 -55.56 -19.26
N GLU A 400 62.23 -56.69 -19.36
CA GLU A 400 61.57 -58.01 -19.31
C GLU A 400 60.92 -58.31 -17.94
N ARG A 401 61.52 -57.81 -16.84
CA ARG A 401 60.90 -57.91 -15.50
C ARG A 401 59.61 -57.09 -15.39
N THR A 402 59.58 -55.89 -15.96
CA THR A 402 58.38 -55.04 -15.95
C THR A 402 57.29 -55.63 -16.83
N ARG A 403 57.63 -56.18 -18.01
CA ARG A 403 56.69 -56.99 -18.83
C ARG A 403 56.06 -58.12 -18.05
N LYS A 404 56.89 -58.99 -17.45
CA LYS A 404 56.40 -60.16 -16.71
C LYS A 404 55.54 -59.76 -15.53
N LYS A 405 55.88 -58.65 -14.86
CA LYS A 405 55.07 -58.09 -13.77
C LYS A 405 53.71 -57.60 -14.28
N LEU A 406 53.67 -56.83 -15.36
CA LEU A 406 52.41 -56.34 -15.96
C LEU A 406 51.54 -57.49 -16.47
N GLU A 407 52.12 -58.48 -17.16
CA GLU A 407 51.40 -59.67 -17.61
C GLU A 407 50.86 -60.51 -16.44
N ALA A 408 51.62 -60.64 -15.35
CA ALA A 408 51.17 -61.31 -14.13
C ALA A 408 50.01 -60.55 -13.46
N SER A 409 50.15 -59.24 -13.27
CA SER A 409 49.11 -58.38 -12.68
C SER A 409 47.83 -58.33 -13.52
N LEU A 410 47.93 -58.31 -14.85
CA LEU A 410 46.78 -58.43 -15.75
C LEU A 410 46.07 -59.78 -15.60
N ARG A 411 46.82 -60.89 -15.54
CA ARG A 411 46.24 -62.23 -15.33
C ARG A 411 45.56 -62.37 -13.98
N GLU A 412 46.17 -61.83 -12.92
CA GLU A 412 45.59 -61.81 -11.57
C GLU A 412 44.29 -60.99 -11.55
N CYS A 413 44.31 -59.81 -12.16
CA CYS A 413 43.16 -58.93 -12.31
C CYS A 413 42.01 -59.60 -13.08
N GLU A 414 42.31 -60.30 -14.19
CA GLU A 414 41.32 -61.06 -14.96
C GLU A 414 40.72 -62.23 -14.19
N LEU A 415 41.52 -62.91 -13.38
CA LEU A 415 41.03 -63.99 -12.51
C LEU A 415 40.06 -63.44 -11.46
N LEU A 416 40.39 -62.29 -10.86
CA LEU A 416 39.52 -61.60 -9.90
C LEU A 416 38.22 -61.14 -10.55
N LEU A 417 38.27 -60.54 -11.74
CA LEU A 417 37.07 -60.15 -12.50
C LEU A 417 36.16 -61.34 -12.80
N ARG A 418 36.73 -62.49 -13.18
CA ARG A 418 35.94 -63.73 -13.41
C ARG A 418 35.28 -64.24 -12.13
N LYS A 419 35.96 -64.16 -10.99
CA LYS A 419 35.38 -64.55 -9.68
C LYS A 419 34.22 -63.63 -9.31
N LEU A 420 34.42 -62.31 -9.39
CA LEU A 420 33.38 -61.32 -9.13
C LEU A 420 32.19 -61.46 -10.08
N ALA A 421 32.42 -61.78 -11.36
CA ALA A 421 31.36 -62.05 -12.32
C ALA A 421 30.52 -63.29 -11.94
N ASN A 422 31.18 -64.38 -11.51
CA ASN A 422 30.48 -65.60 -11.07
C ASN A 422 29.67 -65.34 -9.79
N GLU A 423 30.24 -64.63 -8.81
CA GLU A 423 29.53 -64.24 -7.59
C GLU A 423 28.30 -63.35 -7.89
N PHE A 424 28.41 -62.47 -8.90
CA PHE A 424 27.28 -61.67 -9.37
C PHE A 424 26.17 -62.52 -9.99
N ILE A 425 26.53 -63.49 -10.84
CA ILE A 425 25.58 -64.43 -11.47
C ILE A 425 24.82 -65.23 -10.41
N GLU A 426 25.53 -65.73 -9.39
CA GLU A 426 24.93 -66.47 -8.28
C GLU A 426 23.96 -65.61 -7.47
N LYS A 427 24.29 -64.33 -7.23
CA LYS A 427 23.44 -63.40 -6.49
C LYS A 427 22.24 -62.89 -7.28
N ASN A 428 22.34 -62.78 -8.61
CA ASN A 428 21.31 -62.19 -9.48
C ASN A 428 20.54 -63.23 -10.31
N ASN A 429 20.18 -64.36 -9.71
CA ASN A 429 19.35 -65.40 -10.34
C ASN A 429 19.86 -65.88 -11.71
N GLY A 430 21.17 -66.00 -11.87
CA GLY A 430 21.79 -66.49 -13.10
C GLY A 430 22.00 -65.44 -14.19
N GLN A 431 21.72 -64.15 -13.94
CA GLN A 431 21.95 -63.09 -14.91
C GLN A 431 23.42 -62.65 -14.93
N PRO A 432 24.08 -62.61 -16.10
CA PRO A 432 25.46 -62.16 -16.23
C PRO A 432 25.60 -60.66 -15.97
N PHE A 433 26.76 -60.24 -15.48
CA PHE A 433 27.08 -58.83 -15.37
C PHE A 433 27.32 -58.24 -16.76
N ILE A 434 26.41 -57.37 -17.19
CA ILE A 434 26.48 -56.67 -18.47
C ILE A 434 27.04 -55.27 -18.25
N MET A 435 28.09 -54.92 -19.00
CA MET A 435 28.69 -53.60 -18.95
C MET A 435 27.83 -52.59 -19.72
N SER A 436 27.47 -51.49 -19.07
CA SER A 436 26.55 -50.48 -19.63
C SER A 436 27.07 -49.76 -20.89
N ALA A 437 28.38 -49.74 -21.15
CA ALA A 437 28.98 -49.03 -22.29
C ALA A 437 28.76 -49.72 -23.63
N ASN A 438 28.83 -51.05 -23.65
CA ASN A 438 28.85 -51.84 -24.88
C ASN A 438 27.82 -52.97 -24.88
N GLY A 439 27.07 -53.14 -23.78
CA GLY A 439 26.08 -54.19 -23.62
C GLY A 439 26.67 -55.59 -23.61
N LYS A 440 27.96 -55.74 -23.27
CA LYS A 440 28.67 -57.03 -23.29
C LYS A 440 28.96 -57.53 -21.88
N GLU A 441 29.09 -58.84 -21.76
CA GLU A 441 29.61 -59.48 -20.56
C GLU A 441 31.10 -59.11 -20.38
N ILE A 442 31.56 -59.08 -19.13
CA ILE A 442 32.95 -58.73 -18.80
C ILE A 442 33.99 -59.61 -19.51
N VAL A 443 33.69 -60.91 -19.67
CA VAL A 443 34.60 -61.88 -20.30
C VAL A 443 34.76 -61.56 -21.79
N ASP A 444 33.64 -61.28 -22.47
CA ASP A 444 33.62 -60.91 -23.87
C ASP A 444 34.26 -59.55 -24.12
N TYR A 445 34.08 -58.60 -23.20
CA TYR A 445 34.74 -57.29 -23.26
C TYR A 445 36.27 -57.42 -23.22
N ILE A 446 36.80 -58.18 -22.26
CA ILE A 446 38.25 -58.41 -22.12
C ILE A 446 38.81 -59.11 -23.37
N ALA A 447 38.12 -60.14 -23.86
CA ALA A 447 38.52 -60.87 -25.06
C ALA A 447 38.55 -59.95 -26.28
N GLN A 448 37.49 -59.17 -26.49
CA GLN A 448 37.41 -58.23 -27.60
C GLN A 448 38.51 -57.18 -27.55
N ARG A 449 38.78 -56.58 -26.37
CA ARG A 449 39.83 -55.55 -26.22
C ARG A 449 41.21 -56.09 -26.54
N LYS A 450 41.50 -57.35 -26.19
CA LYS A 450 42.74 -58.03 -26.57
C LYS A 450 42.80 -58.31 -28.07
N ASP A 451 41.72 -58.79 -28.66
CA ASP A 451 41.65 -59.06 -30.11
C ASP A 451 41.80 -57.79 -30.93
N ASP A 452 41.17 -56.69 -30.51
CA ASP A 452 41.28 -55.39 -31.17
C ASP A 452 42.72 -54.86 -31.12
N TYR A 453 43.42 -55.07 -30.00
CA TYR A 453 44.85 -54.74 -29.87
C TYR A 453 45.73 -55.60 -30.81
N VAL A 454 45.49 -56.91 -30.89
CA VAL A 454 46.22 -57.80 -31.80
C VAL A 454 46.02 -57.36 -33.26
N LYS A 455 44.76 -57.11 -33.66
CA LYS A 455 44.41 -56.63 -35.01
C LYS A 455 45.02 -55.26 -35.32
N ALA A 456 45.08 -54.35 -34.34
CA ALA A 456 45.73 -53.04 -34.51
C ALA A 456 47.24 -53.19 -34.74
N LYS A 457 47.90 -54.08 -33.99
CA LYS A 457 49.33 -54.39 -34.12
C LYS A 457 49.64 -55.09 -35.45
N GLU A 458 48.77 -55.97 -35.93
CA GLU A 458 48.90 -56.59 -37.25
C GLU A 458 48.80 -55.54 -38.36
N ARG A 459 47.83 -54.63 -38.30
CA ARG A 459 47.71 -53.51 -39.23
C ARG A 459 48.94 -52.59 -39.21
N GLU A 460 49.48 -52.27 -38.04
CA GLU A 460 50.71 -51.48 -37.92
C GLU A 460 51.94 -52.18 -38.52
N ARG A 461 52.03 -53.52 -38.39
CA ARG A 461 53.07 -54.31 -39.03
C ARG A 461 52.90 -54.34 -40.55
N GLU A 462 51.68 -54.43 -41.05
CA GLU A 462 51.37 -54.41 -42.49
C GLU A 462 51.67 -53.05 -43.12
N THR A 463 51.30 -51.94 -42.46
CA THR A 463 51.63 -50.59 -42.93
C THR A 463 53.13 -50.29 -42.85
N SER A 464 53.82 -50.76 -41.82
CA SER A 464 55.29 -50.64 -41.70
C SER A 464 56.02 -51.45 -42.78
N LYS A 465 55.50 -52.63 -43.15
CA LYS A 465 56.00 -53.43 -44.28
C LYS A 465 55.73 -52.74 -45.62
N ALA A 466 54.57 -52.13 -45.80
CA ALA A 466 54.23 -51.36 -47.01
C ALA A 466 55.10 -50.10 -47.15
N ALA A 467 55.42 -49.41 -46.05
CA ALA A 467 56.33 -48.26 -46.00
C ALA A 467 57.81 -48.65 -46.27
N HIS A 468 58.23 -49.84 -45.84
CA HIS A 468 59.56 -50.38 -46.18
C HIS A 468 59.67 -50.84 -47.64
N GLN A 469 58.57 -51.31 -48.25
CA GLN A 469 58.57 -51.69 -49.67
C GLN A 469 58.57 -50.47 -50.61
N THR A 470 58.01 -49.33 -50.19
CA THR A 470 58.04 -48.08 -50.97
C THR A 470 59.34 -47.28 -50.82
N SER A 471 60.21 -47.62 -49.86
CA SER A 471 61.53 -47.00 -49.66
C SER A 471 62.71 -47.84 -50.17
N ALA A 472 62.46 -49.03 -50.73
CA ALA A 472 63.46 -49.90 -51.38
C ALA A 472 63.85 -49.43 -52.81
N GLY A 473 63.86 -48.12 -53.04
CA GLY A 473 64.11 -47.48 -54.33
C GLY A 473 65.22 -46.43 -54.29
N THR A 474 66.29 -46.60 -53.51
CA THR A 474 67.52 -45.82 -53.72
C THR A 474 68.74 -46.65 -53.29
N ILE A 475 69.38 -47.27 -54.28
CA ILE A 475 70.70 -47.89 -54.15
C ILE A 475 71.72 -46.75 -54.01
N VAL A 476 72.36 -46.63 -52.84
CA VAL A 476 73.63 -45.90 -52.71
C VAL A 476 74.72 -46.90 -52.38
N ARG A 477 75.56 -47.19 -53.38
CA ARG A 477 76.86 -47.87 -53.18
C ARG A 477 77.82 -46.93 -52.45
N ARG A 478 78.60 -47.46 -51.48
CA ARG A 478 80.04 -47.15 -51.31
C ARG A 478 80.75 -48.11 -50.31
N THR A 479 81.57 -48.97 -50.92
CA THR A 479 82.89 -49.58 -50.60
C THR A 479 83.46 -49.80 -49.17
N PRO A 480 84.31 -50.84 -48.99
CA PRO A 480 84.70 -51.45 -47.71
C PRO A 480 86.07 -50.99 -47.15
N LEU A 481 86.32 -51.22 -45.86
CA LEU A 481 87.65 -51.06 -45.24
C LEU A 481 88.07 -52.31 -44.42
N THR A 482 89.01 -53.02 -45.02
CA THR A 482 90.24 -53.66 -44.51
C THR A 482 90.30 -54.27 -43.10
N ILE A 483 90.51 -55.60 -43.11
CA ILE A 483 91.00 -56.45 -42.02
C ILE A 483 92.47 -56.12 -41.69
N LYS A 484 92.79 -55.90 -40.41
CA LYS A 484 94.14 -56.07 -39.86
C LYS A 484 94.11 -57.02 -38.67
N GLN A 485 94.72 -58.19 -38.84
CA GLN A 485 95.12 -59.08 -37.75
C GLN A 485 96.32 -58.48 -37.01
N ILE A 486 96.30 -58.45 -35.68
CA ILE A 486 97.50 -58.59 -34.84
C ILE A 486 97.16 -59.47 -33.63
N THR A 487 98.06 -60.42 -33.41
CA THR A 487 98.15 -61.44 -32.37
C THR A 487 98.32 -60.87 -30.96
N GLY A 488 97.93 -61.66 -29.96
CA GLY A 488 97.76 -61.21 -28.57
C GLY A 488 99.01 -61.14 -27.70
N THR A 489 98.77 -60.80 -26.43
CA THR A 489 99.51 -61.17 -25.22
C THR A 489 98.72 -60.68 -24.00
N THR A 490 98.54 -61.53 -23.00
CA THR A 490 98.10 -61.19 -21.64
C THR A 490 99.10 -60.23 -20.97
N PRO A 491 98.68 -59.49 -19.93
CA PRO A 491 99.18 -59.88 -18.60
C PRO A 491 98.18 -59.74 -17.44
N SER A 492 98.49 -60.55 -16.44
CA SER A 492 98.03 -60.61 -15.06
C SER A 492 98.39 -59.36 -14.23
N ALA A 493 97.52 -58.99 -13.28
CA ALA A 493 97.81 -58.61 -11.87
C ALA A 493 96.70 -57.68 -11.33
N HIS A 494 95.84 -58.12 -10.38
CA HIS A 494 95.97 -57.93 -8.93
C HIS A 494 95.95 -56.46 -8.46
N SER A 495 94.86 -56.01 -7.79
CA SER A 495 94.87 -55.64 -6.35
C SER A 495 93.54 -54.99 -5.88
N LYS A 496 93.00 -55.58 -4.79
CA LYS A 496 92.40 -55.00 -3.56
C LYS A 496 91.52 -53.73 -3.66
N ARG A 497 90.24 -53.81 -3.27
CA ARG A 497 89.68 -53.62 -1.89
C ARG A 497 89.78 -52.16 -1.43
N ILE A 498 88.64 -51.53 -1.12
CA ILE A 498 88.38 -50.79 0.13
C ILE A 498 86.87 -50.53 0.23
N PHE A 499 86.30 -51.07 1.31
CA PHE A 499 85.05 -50.71 1.97
C PHE A 499 85.17 -49.30 2.57
N LEU A 500 84.04 -48.63 2.77
CA LEU A 500 83.70 -47.66 3.84
C LEU A 500 82.48 -46.88 3.29
N SER A 501 81.36 -46.72 3.96
CA SER A 501 80.82 -47.14 5.26
C SER A 501 79.35 -46.74 5.23
#